data_AF-A0A9D2JRV4-F1
#
_entry.id   AF-A0A9D2JRV4-F1
#
_cell.length_a   1.000
_cell.length_b   1.000
_cell.length_c   1.000
_cell.angle_alpha   90.00
_cell.angle_beta   90.00
_cell.angle_gamma   90.00
#
_symmetry.space_group_name_H-M   'P 1'
#
loop_
_entity.id
_entity.type
_entity.pdbx_description
1 polymer ?
#
loop_
_entity_poly.entity_id
_entity_poly.type
_entity_poly.pdbx_seq_one_letter_code
_entity_poly.pdbx_strand_id
1 'polypeptide(L)'
;MEELKKTIDSLLAGAGVDKKDILAPDRKKPVFPFSETGRILAYLLWTGKITYEEYLQISNDYQERNKYLELFELSPRTFGETWGEQHIRTLFPQFLKETKERNPEFDGEYDLILDDIHIEVKACRANSTKTKGNLAGRAYSHMQARKSGFKYHFQQLKPSCCDVFIWIGVCKDQLLYWVLTSEELLQTGKLK
;
A
#
# COMPACT_ATOMS: atom_id res chain seq x y z
N MET A 1 2.97 -10.14 6.00
CA MET A 1 4.15 -11.03 5.96
C MET A 1 4.54 -11.66 7.29
N GLU A 2 4.66 -10.90 8.39
CA GLU A 2 5.10 -11.45 9.69
C GLU A 2 4.12 -12.48 10.27
N GLU A 3 2.82 -12.18 10.28
CA GLU A 3 1.79 -13.12 10.78
C GLU A 3 1.68 -14.39 9.92
N LEU A 4 1.85 -14.28 8.60
CA LEU A 4 1.92 -15.45 7.72
C LEU A 4 3.13 -16.33 8.04
N LYS A 5 4.28 -15.72 8.34
CA LYS A 5 5.46 -16.48 8.78
C LYS A 5 5.17 -17.25 10.07
N LYS A 6 4.59 -16.60 11.08
CA LYS A 6 4.19 -17.25 12.33
C LYS A 6 3.21 -18.42 12.10
N THR A 7 2.21 -18.21 11.25
CA THR A 7 1.25 -19.25 10.86
C THR A 7 1.97 -20.46 10.25
N ILE A 8 2.85 -20.21 9.28
CA ILE A 8 3.65 -21.26 8.64
C ILE A 8 4.58 -21.96 9.63
N ASP A 9 5.23 -21.22 10.53
CA ASP A 9 6.11 -21.76 11.56
C ASP A 9 5.35 -22.70 12.50
N SER A 10 4.13 -22.32 12.91
CA SER A 10 3.25 -23.15 13.73
C SER A 10 2.83 -24.43 13.01
N LEU A 11 2.48 -24.36 11.72
CA LEU A 11 2.10 -25.52 10.92
C LEU A 11 3.26 -26.50 10.74
N LEU A 12 4.47 -25.99 10.48
CA LEU A 12 5.67 -26.81 10.36
C LEU A 12 6.05 -27.49 11.68
N ALA A 13 5.97 -26.76 12.79
CA ALA A 13 6.21 -27.31 14.12
C ALA A 13 5.21 -28.43 14.45
N GLY A 14 3.92 -28.21 14.20
CA GLY A 14 2.88 -29.23 14.38
C GLY A 14 3.04 -30.44 13.45
N ALA A 15 3.62 -30.24 12.27
CA ALA A 15 3.90 -31.30 11.31
C ALA A 15 5.20 -32.08 11.62
N GLY A 16 6.07 -31.55 12.49
CA GLY A 16 7.40 -32.12 12.77
C GLY A 16 8.38 -31.97 11.60
N VAL A 17 8.26 -30.91 10.79
CA VAL A 17 9.06 -30.71 9.56
C VAL A 17 9.92 -29.45 9.69
N ASP A 18 11.22 -29.56 9.39
CA ASP A 18 12.11 -28.38 9.31
C ASP A 18 11.99 -27.72 7.92
N LYS A 19 12.00 -26.38 7.89
CA LYS A 19 12.03 -25.59 6.65
C LYS A 19 13.20 -25.99 5.74
N LYS A 20 14.35 -26.37 6.32
CA LYS A 20 15.55 -26.74 5.56
C LYS A 20 15.35 -27.98 4.70
N ASP A 21 14.49 -28.90 5.14
CA ASP A 21 14.17 -30.12 4.40
C ASP A 21 13.37 -29.79 3.12
N ILE A 22 12.58 -28.72 3.17
CA ILE A 22 11.78 -28.22 2.04
C ILE A 22 12.60 -27.28 1.15
N LEU A 23 13.43 -26.44 1.75
CA LEU A 23 14.17 -25.35 1.10
C LEU A 23 15.65 -25.69 0.85
N ALA A 24 15.97 -26.97 0.62
CA ALA A 24 17.33 -27.47 0.47
C ALA A 24 18.21 -26.56 -0.43
N PRO A 25 19.47 -26.28 0.00
CA PRO A 25 20.33 -25.24 -0.57
C PRO A 25 20.86 -25.54 -1.98
N ASP A 26 20.75 -26.78 -2.44
CA ASP A 26 21.05 -27.21 -3.80
C ASP A 26 20.01 -26.74 -4.83
N ARG A 27 18.87 -26.21 -4.37
CA ARG A 27 17.77 -25.75 -5.24
C ARG A 27 18.00 -24.33 -5.75
N LYS A 28 17.51 -24.06 -6.96
CA LYS A 28 17.45 -22.71 -7.55
C LYS A 28 16.77 -21.71 -6.59
N LYS A 29 17.32 -20.49 -6.56
CA LYS A 29 16.79 -19.36 -5.78
C LYS A 29 15.26 -19.26 -5.97
N PRO A 30 14.48 -19.25 -4.87
CA PRO A 30 13.04 -19.07 -4.95
C PRO A 30 12.67 -17.73 -5.59
N VAL A 31 11.73 -17.76 -6.54
CA VAL A 31 11.22 -16.59 -7.27
C VAL A 31 9.71 -16.75 -7.41
N PHE A 32 8.97 -15.65 -7.53
CA PHE A 32 7.52 -15.71 -7.77
C PHE A 32 7.20 -16.49 -9.07
N PRO A 33 6.17 -17.37 -9.09
CA PRO A 33 5.26 -17.73 -7.99
C PRO A 33 5.81 -18.79 -7.01
N PHE A 34 6.90 -19.48 -7.36
CA PHE A 34 7.58 -20.50 -6.55
C PHE A 34 8.51 -19.94 -5.46
N SER A 35 8.03 -18.94 -4.71
CA SER A 35 8.73 -18.33 -3.58
C SER A 35 8.94 -19.34 -2.44
N GLU A 36 9.77 -19.00 -1.44
CA GLU A 36 9.95 -19.86 -0.25
C GLU A 36 8.60 -20.19 0.41
N THR A 37 7.77 -19.16 0.61
CA THR A 37 6.42 -19.30 1.13
C THR A 37 5.56 -20.21 0.26
N GLY A 38 5.60 -20.02 -1.07
CA GLY A 38 4.84 -20.85 -2.00
C GLY A 38 5.25 -22.33 -1.96
N ARG A 39 6.56 -22.61 -1.91
CA ARG A 39 7.09 -23.98 -1.81
C ARG A 39 6.68 -24.66 -0.50
N ILE A 40 6.74 -23.94 0.63
CA ILE A 40 6.33 -24.48 1.93
C ILE A 40 4.83 -24.80 1.95
N LEU A 41 3.98 -23.88 1.48
CA LEU A 41 2.53 -24.11 1.43
C LEU A 41 2.17 -25.28 0.51
N ALA A 42 2.84 -25.38 -0.65
CA ALA A 42 2.67 -26.51 -1.56
C ALA A 42 3.08 -27.84 -0.92
N TYR A 43 4.18 -27.87 -0.15
CA TYR A 43 4.62 -29.07 0.58
C TYR A 43 3.62 -29.48 1.66
N LEU A 44 3.12 -28.51 2.46
CA LEU A 44 2.12 -28.78 3.51
C LEU A 44 0.81 -29.33 2.92
N LEU A 45 0.37 -28.79 1.78
CA LEU A 45 -0.80 -29.29 1.06
C LEU A 45 -0.55 -30.71 0.51
N TRP A 46 0.59 -30.93 -0.14
CA TRP A 46 0.95 -32.24 -0.71
C TRP A 46 1.06 -33.35 0.33
N THR A 47 1.58 -33.04 1.52
CA THR A 47 1.70 -33.98 2.63
C THR A 47 0.41 -34.16 3.45
N GLY A 48 -0.67 -33.46 3.09
CA GLY A 48 -1.94 -33.51 3.80
C GLY A 48 -1.88 -32.90 5.20
N LYS A 49 -0.90 -32.04 5.49
CA LYS A 49 -0.76 -31.33 6.77
C LYS A 49 -1.70 -30.15 6.88
N ILE A 50 -2.12 -29.63 5.73
CA ILE A 50 -3.27 -28.73 5.59
C ILE A 50 -4.15 -29.25 4.45
N THR A 51 -5.45 -29.02 4.59
CA THR A 51 -6.45 -29.18 3.55
C THR A 51 -6.40 -28.03 2.55
N TYR A 52 -7.09 -28.17 1.42
CA TYR A 52 -7.21 -27.08 0.45
C TYR A 52 -8.03 -25.91 1.02
N GLU A 53 -9.04 -26.21 1.83
CA GLU A 53 -9.88 -25.24 2.52
C GLU A 53 -9.05 -24.41 3.52
N GLU A 54 -8.18 -25.05 4.30
CA GLU A 54 -7.25 -24.34 5.19
C GLU A 54 -6.24 -23.47 4.43
N TYR A 55 -5.74 -23.96 3.28
CA TYR A 55 -4.89 -23.15 2.40
C TYR A 55 -5.62 -21.89 1.92
N LEU A 56 -6.87 -22.02 1.47
CA LEU A 56 -7.69 -20.88 1.07
C LEU A 56 -7.95 -19.93 2.24
N GLN A 57 -8.22 -20.46 3.44
CA GLN A 57 -8.38 -19.63 4.63
C GLN A 57 -7.12 -18.83 4.95
N ILE A 58 -5.93 -19.45 4.91
CA ILE A 58 -4.65 -18.76 5.13
C ILE A 58 -4.46 -17.63 4.09
N SER A 59 -4.83 -17.89 2.83
CA SER A 59 -4.78 -16.90 1.76
C SER A 59 -5.72 -15.73 2.04
N ASN A 60 -6.99 -16.00 2.35
CA ASN A 60 -8.00 -14.98 2.64
C ASN A 60 -7.59 -14.14 3.85
N ASP A 61 -7.23 -14.78 4.96
CA ASP A 61 -6.71 -14.11 6.16
C ASP A 61 -5.51 -13.20 5.85
N TYR A 62 -4.61 -13.64 4.96
CA TYR A 62 -3.49 -12.81 4.52
C TYR A 62 -3.97 -11.59 3.75
N GLN A 63 -4.88 -11.77 2.79
CA GLN A 63 -5.40 -10.67 1.98
C GLN A 63 -6.16 -9.65 2.83
N GLU A 64 -7.02 -10.11 3.74
CA GLU A 64 -7.80 -9.24 4.64
C GLU A 64 -6.89 -8.38 5.52
N ARG A 65 -5.88 -8.98 6.15
CA ARG A 65 -4.90 -8.25 6.98
C ARG A 65 -3.98 -7.32 6.18
N ASN A 66 -3.93 -7.46 4.86
CA ASN A 66 -3.06 -6.68 3.99
C ASN A 66 -3.86 -6.11 2.80
N LYS A 67 -5.09 -5.63 3.06
CA LYS A 67 -6.08 -5.17 2.08
C LYS A 67 -5.54 -4.21 1.01
N TYR A 68 -4.57 -3.38 1.35
CA TYR A 68 -4.01 -2.36 0.47
C TYR A 68 -2.59 -2.67 -0.01
N LEU A 69 -2.12 -3.92 0.15
CA LEU A 69 -0.77 -4.31 -0.23
C LEU A 69 -0.50 -4.15 -1.73
N GLU A 70 -1.51 -4.34 -2.58
CA GLU A 70 -1.41 -4.16 -4.03
C GLU A 70 -0.98 -2.74 -4.43
N LEU A 71 -1.33 -1.72 -3.63
CA LEU A 71 -0.93 -0.34 -3.89
C LEU A 71 0.59 -0.14 -3.80
N PHE A 72 1.30 -1.05 -3.13
CA PHE A 72 2.76 -1.04 -3.04
C PHE A 72 3.44 -1.65 -4.27
N GLU A 73 2.70 -2.34 -5.13
CA GLU A 73 3.19 -2.86 -6.41
C GLU A 73 2.96 -1.87 -7.57
N LEU A 74 2.07 -0.88 -7.39
CA LEU A 74 1.82 0.16 -8.39
C LEU A 74 3.06 1.03 -8.64
N SER A 75 3.26 1.42 -9.91
CA SER A 75 4.27 2.39 -10.31
C SER A 75 4.06 3.73 -9.58
N PRO A 76 5.11 4.55 -9.36
CA PRO A 76 4.97 5.84 -8.67
C PRO A 76 3.88 6.73 -9.27
N ARG A 77 3.79 6.81 -10.61
CA ARG A 77 2.81 7.64 -11.31
C ARG A 77 1.39 7.08 -11.16
N THR A 78 1.21 5.79 -11.43
CA THR A 78 -0.10 5.13 -11.29
C THR A 78 -0.61 5.23 -9.85
N PHE A 79 0.27 5.08 -8.86
CA PHE A 79 -0.08 5.19 -7.45
C PHE A 79 -0.42 6.64 -7.04
N GLY A 80 0.45 7.59 -7.36
CA GLY A 80 0.36 8.96 -6.87
C GLY A 80 -0.72 9.78 -7.54
N GLU A 81 -0.76 9.76 -8.89
CA GLU A 81 -1.68 10.57 -9.68
C GLU A 81 -3.00 9.82 -9.91
N THR A 82 -2.93 8.64 -10.55
CA THR A 82 -4.13 7.96 -11.05
C THR A 82 -4.97 7.35 -9.94
N TRP A 83 -4.35 6.54 -9.08
CA TRP A 83 -5.09 5.83 -8.04
C TRP A 83 -5.64 6.79 -6.98
N GLY A 84 -4.85 7.77 -6.53
CA GLY A 84 -5.28 8.74 -5.51
C GLY A 84 -6.54 9.49 -5.93
N GLU A 85 -6.51 10.12 -7.11
CA GLU A 85 -7.66 10.83 -7.70
C GLU A 85 -8.89 9.92 -7.81
N GLN A 86 -8.73 8.77 -8.47
CA GLN A 86 -9.84 7.82 -8.71
C GLN A 86 -10.44 7.29 -7.41
N HIS A 87 -9.59 7.01 -6.42
CA HIS A 87 -10.01 6.53 -5.11
C HIS A 87 -10.89 7.57 -4.39
N ILE A 88 -10.47 8.84 -4.38
CA ILE A 88 -11.26 9.93 -3.80
C ILE A 88 -12.59 10.10 -4.52
N ARG A 89 -12.62 10.08 -5.85
CA ARG A 89 -13.86 10.16 -6.63
C ARG A 89 -14.79 8.96 -6.44
N THR A 90 -14.24 7.77 -6.18
CA THR A 90 -15.06 6.58 -5.88
C THR A 90 -15.77 6.74 -4.54
N LEU A 91 -15.11 7.36 -3.55
CA LEU A 91 -15.71 7.65 -2.25
C LEU A 91 -16.69 8.83 -2.31
N PHE A 92 -16.39 9.83 -3.13
CA PHE A 92 -17.14 11.08 -3.24
C PHE A 92 -17.40 11.42 -4.71
N PRO A 93 -18.46 10.85 -5.32
CA PRO A 93 -18.75 11.01 -6.74
C PRO A 93 -19.04 12.45 -7.18
N GLN A 94 -19.34 13.35 -6.23
CA GLN A 94 -19.51 14.78 -6.49
C GLN A 94 -18.22 15.49 -6.88
N PHE A 95 -17.05 14.92 -6.57
CA PHE A 95 -15.78 15.47 -7.04
C PHE A 95 -15.62 15.23 -8.54
N LEU A 96 -15.50 16.33 -9.27
CA LEU A 96 -15.26 16.30 -10.70
C LEU A 96 -13.76 16.38 -10.97
N LYS A 97 -13.29 15.62 -11.95
CA LYS A 97 -11.93 15.73 -12.45
C LYS A 97 -11.80 16.97 -13.33
N GLU A 98 -10.84 17.85 -13.10
CA GLU A 98 -10.63 18.96 -14.03
C GLU A 98 -9.95 18.48 -15.32
N THR A 99 -10.38 19.00 -16.47
CA THR A 99 -9.84 18.61 -17.77
C THR A 99 -9.80 19.77 -18.75
N LYS A 100 -8.92 19.70 -19.76
CA LYS A 100 -8.81 20.74 -20.80
C LYS A 100 -10.10 20.91 -21.61
N GLU A 101 -10.96 19.89 -21.66
CA GLU A 101 -12.29 19.99 -22.29
C GLU A 101 -13.26 20.88 -21.50
N ARG A 102 -13.13 20.93 -20.17
CA ARG A 102 -13.95 21.79 -19.29
C ARG A 102 -13.35 23.18 -19.14
N ASN A 103 -12.03 23.26 -19.01
CA ASN A 103 -11.29 24.50 -18.88
C ASN A 103 -10.06 24.47 -19.82
N PRO A 104 -10.12 25.13 -20.99
CA PRO A 104 -8.99 25.13 -21.95
C PRO A 104 -7.68 25.69 -21.38
N GLU A 105 -7.75 26.56 -20.36
CA GLU A 105 -6.59 27.18 -19.71
C GLU A 105 -5.99 26.30 -18.61
N PHE A 106 -6.66 25.22 -18.22
CA PHE A 106 -6.17 24.29 -17.20
C PHE A 106 -4.93 23.53 -17.67
N ASP A 107 -3.83 23.56 -16.93
CA ASP A 107 -2.56 22.91 -17.27
C ASP A 107 -2.18 21.77 -16.31
N GLY A 108 -3.16 21.24 -15.57
CA GLY A 108 -2.93 20.14 -14.63
C GLY A 108 -2.39 20.61 -13.28
N GLU A 109 -2.75 21.81 -12.86
CA GLU A 109 -2.29 22.41 -11.59
C GLU A 109 -2.99 21.85 -10.33
N TYR A 110 -4.13 21.17 -10.48
CA TYR A 110 -4.87 20.44 -9.43
C TYR A 110 -5.58 19.20 -10.01
N ASP A 111 -6.07 18.29 -9.17
CA ASP A 111 -6.68 17.04 -9.63
C ASP A 111 -8.22 17.11 -9.77
N LEU A 112 -8.88 17.75 -8.81
CA LEU A 112 -10.32 17.69 -8.60
C LEU A 112 -10.93 19.07 -8.36
N ILE A 113 -12.23 19.20 -8.60
CA ILE A 113 -13.03 20.38 -8.28
C ILE A 113 -14.34 19.97 -7.58
N LEU A 114 -14.75 20.77 -6.59
CA LEU A 114 -16.07 20.75 -5.99
C LEU A 114 -16.61 22.17 -5.97
N ASP A 115 -17.66 22.44 -6.74
CA ASP A 115 -18.18 23.79 -6.96
C ASP A 115 -17.06 24.74 -7.47
N ASP A 116 -16.60 25.68 -6.66
CA ASP A 116 -15.49 26.61 -6.94
C ASP A 116 -14.20 26.27 -6.17
N ILE A 117 -14.16 25.13 -5.48
CA ILE A 117 -13.02 24.68 -4.67
C ILE A 117 -12.12 23.76 -5.50
N HIS A 118 -10.89 24.18 -5.73
CA HIS A 118 -9.86 23.41 -6.41
C HIS A 118 -9.11 22.52 -5.42
N ILE A 119 -8.95 21.24 -5.75
CA ILE A 119 -8.48 20.21 -4.83
C ILE A 119 -7.33 19.42 -5.44
N GLU A 120 -6.21 19.35 -4.72
CA GLU A 120 -5.06 18.51 -5.06
C GLU A 120 -5.03 17.24 -4.20
N VAL A 121 -4.87 16.07 -4.83
CA VAL A 121 -4.80 14.78 -4.13
C VAL A 121 -3.36 14.29 -4.10
N LYS A 122 -2.83 14.02 -2.90
CA LYS A 122 -1.48 13.43 -2.75
C LYS A 122 -1.53 12.14 -1.96
N ALA A 123 -0.86 11.10 -2.44
CA ALA A 123 -0.76 9.82 -1.75
C ALA A 123 0.69 9.47 -1.35
N CYS A 124 0.87 8.83 -0.19
CA CYS A 124 2.18 8.44 0.33
C CYS A 124 2.12 7.04 0.97
N ARG A 125 3.01 6.13 0.54
CA ARG A 125 3.11 4.76 1.05
C ARG A 125 3.99 4.69 2.29
N ALA A 126 3.47 4.05 3.34
CA ALA A 126 4.22 3.77 4.56
C ALA A 126 5.07 2.51 4.37
N ASN A 127 6.38 2.68 4.27
CA ASN A 127 7.30 1.56 4.11
C ASN A 127 8.59 1.72 4.93
N SER A 128 9.21 0.60 5.26
CA SER A 128 10.54 0.61 5.86
C SER A 128 11.61 0.99 4.84
N THR A 129 12.58 1.79 5.28
CA THR A 129 13.85 2.03 4.58
C THR A 129 14.98 1.14 5.09
N LYS A 130 14.78 0.47 6.24
CA LYS A 130 15.76 -0.41 6.89
C LYS A 130 15.64 -1.86 6.43
N THR A 131 14.43 -2.31 6.16
CA THR A 131 14.16 -3.68 5.67
C THR A 131 14.57 -3.81 4.20
N LYS A 132 15.29 -4.88 3.86
CA LYS A 132 15.63 -5.21 2.46
C LYS A 132 14.42 -5.83 1.73
N GLY A 133 14.36 -5.68 0.41
CA GLY A 133 13.31 -6.26 -0.44
C GLY A 133 12.61 -5.22 -1.32
N ASN A 134 11.61 -5.67 -2.07
CA ASN A 134 10.75 -4.80 -2.87
C ASN A 134 9.83 -3.95 -1.98
N LEU A 135 9.10 -3.00 -2.57
CA LEU A 135 8.30 -2.04 -1.83
C LEU A 135 7.19 -2.71 -0.99
N ALA A 136 6.47 -3.69 -1.56
CA ALA A 136 5.43 -4.44 -0.84
C ALA A 136 6.00 -5.26 0.33
N GLY A 137 7.16 -5.90 0.16
CA GLY A 137 7.84 -6.63 1.23
C GLY A 137 8.27 -5.73 2.41
N ARG A 138 8.41 -4.42 2.17
CA ARG A 138 8.74 -3.40 3.18
C ARG A 138 7.51 -2.64 3.69
N ALA A 139 6.31 -2.95 3.24
CA ALA A 139 5.11 -2.20 3.59
C ALA A 139 4.81 -2.29 5.09
N TYR A 140 4.58 -1.13 5.72
CA TYR A 140 4.15 -1.07 7.10
C TYR A 140 2.65 -1.32 7.23
N SER A 141 2.26 -2.02 8.30
CA SER A 141 0.92 -1.84 8.86
C SER A 141 0.82 -0.49 9.57
N HIS A 142 -0.39 -0.02 9.83
CA HIS A 142 -0.62 1.24 10.55
C HIS A 142 0.06 1.23 11.92
N MET A 143 -0.08 0.13 12.67
CA MET A 143 0.60 -0.05 13.95
C MET A 143 2.12 0.03 13.81
N GLN A 144 2.69 -0.63 12.79
CA GLN A 144 4.14 -0.59 12.54
C GLN A 144 4.60 0.83 12.20
N ALA A 145 3.87 1.54 11.33
CA ALA A 145 4.18 2.92 10.95
C ALA A 145 4.20 3.84 12.17
N ARG A 146 3.21 3.73 13.07
CA ARG A 146 3.18 4.47 14.34
C ARG A 146 4.35 4.13 15.24
N LYS A 147 4.62 2.84 15.47
CA LYS A 147 5.72 2.38 16.34
C LYS A 147 7.09 2.82 15.82
N SER A 148 7.27 2.88 14.50
CA SER A 148 8.51 3.35 13.88
C SER A 148 8.62 4.87 13.78
N GLY A 149 7.59 5.62 14.19
CA GLY A 149 7.55 7.07 13.99
C GLY A 149 7.62 7.48 12.52
N PHE A 150 6.97 6.71 11.64
CA PHE A 150 6.99 6.98 10.20
C PHE A 150 6.38 8.35 9.92
N LYS A 151 7.08 9.15 9.11
CA LYS A 151 6.63 10.47 8.68
C LYS A 151 6.16 10.37 7.24
N TYR A 152 4.89 10.70 7.01
CA TYR A 152 4.35 10.79 5.66
C TYR A 152 4.90 12.04 4.99
N HIS A 153 5.56 11.85 3.85
CA HIS A 153 6.15 12.93 3.08
C HIS A 153 5.37 13.07 1.77
N PHE A 154 4.74 14.22 1.60
CA PHE A 154 4.04 14.60 0.38
C PHE A 154 4.90 15.62 -0.36
N GLN A 155 5.20 15.35 -1.62
CA GLN A 155 6.13 16.14 -2.43
C GLN A 155 5.39 16.98 -3.47
N GLN A 156 6.07 17.99 -4.01
CA GLN A 156 5.57 18.86 -5.08
C GLN A 156 4.26 19.55 -4.71
N LEU A 157 4.18 20.05 -3.47
CA LEU A 157 3.05 20.83 -2.99
C LEU A 157 3.11 22.24 -3.58
N LYS A 158 2.03 22.68 -4.23
CA LYS A 158 1.88 24.03 -4.79
C LYS A 158 0.61 24.68 -4.24
N PRO A 159 0.64 25.29 -3.04
CA PRO A 159 -0.55 25.90 -2.44
C PRO A 159 -1.16 27.05 -3.25
N SER A 160 -0.41 27.63 -4.19
CA SER A 160 -0.93 28.66 -5.11
C SER A 160 -1.84 28.10 -6.20
N CYS A 161 -1.90 26.78 -6.37
CA CYS A 161 -2.59 26.11 -7.48
C CYS A 161 -3.90 25.45 -7.07
N CYS A 162 -4.22 25.38 -5.78
CA CYS A 162 -5.44 24.77 -5.28
C CYS A 162 -5.84 25.41 -3.96
N ASP A 163 -7.08 25.20 -3.54
CA ASP A 163 -7.61 25.70 -2.27
C ASP A 163 -7.40 24.69 -1.14
N VAL A 164 -7.48 23.40 -1.47
CA VAL A 164 -7.44 22.29 -0.51
C VAL A 164 -6.55 21.15 -1.02
N PHE A 165 -5.83 20.52 -0.09
CA PHE A 165 -5.15 19.26 -0.31
C PHE A 165 -5.87 18.12 0.42
N ILE A 166 -6.07 17.01 -0.29
CA ILE A 166 -6.45 15.72 0.31
C ILE A 166 -5.23 14.82 0.30
N TRP A 167 -4.70 14.52 1.48
CA TRP A 167 -3.53 13.66 1.67
C TRP A 167 -3.93 12.27 2.11
N ILE A 168 -3.42 11.26 1.42
CA ILE A 168 -3.70 9.85 1.67
C ILE A 168 -2.43 9.15 2.15
N GLY A 169 -2.42 8.74 3.41
CA GLY A 169 -1.40 7.86 3.97
C GLY A 169 -1.80 6.40 3.76
N VAL A 170 -0.96 5.63 3.08
CA VAL A 170 -1.25 4.24 2.71
C VAL A 170 -0.39 3.29 3.52
N CYS A 171 -1.00 2.58 4.47
CA CYS A 171 -0.44 1.37 5.09
C CYS A 171 -1.04 0.14 4.40
N LYS A 172 -0.40 -1.03 4.52
CA LYS A 172 -0.91 -2.25 3.87
C LYS A 172 -2.26 -2.72 4.40
N ASP A 173 -2.66 -2.28 5.60
CA ASP A 173 -3.88 -2.66 6.31
C ASP A 173 -4.87 -1.49 6.48
N GLN A 174 -4.43 -0.25 6.29
CA GLN A 174 -5.25 0.94 6.57
C GLN A 174 -4.89 2.13 5.68
N LEU A 175 -5.91 2.90 5.30
CA LEU A 175 -5.77 4.22 4.69
C LEU A 175 -6.01 5.30 5.75
N LEU A 176 -5.22 6.36 5.69
CA LEU A 176 -5.32 7.55 6.53
C LEU A 176 -5.58 8.74 5.64
N TYR A 177 -6.44 9.67 6.08
CA TYR A 177 -6.77 10.86 5.32
C TYR A 177 -6.50 12.10 6.17
N TRP A 178 -5.93 13.12 5.53
CA TRP A 178 -5.87 14.47 6.07
C TRP A 178 -6.39 15.43 5.02
N VAL A 179 -7.18 16.40 5.46
CA VAL A 179 -7.68 17.49 4.62
C VAL A 179 -7.08 18.77 5.19
N LEU A 180 -6.37 19.52 4.37
CA LEU A 180 -5.73 20.77 4.75
C LEU A 180 -6.00 21.82 3.69
N THR A 181 -6.27 23.04 4.11
CA THR A 181 -6.31 24.18 3.20
C THR A 181 -4.90 24.58 2.78
N SER A 182 -4.79 25.23 1.61
CA SER A 182 -3.55 25.85 1.16
C SER A 182 -3.03 26.90 2.16
N GLU A 183 -3.94 27.61 2.83
CA GLU A 183 -3.58 28.58 3.87
C GLU A 183 -2.93 27.91 5.09
N GLU A 184 -3.53 26.86 5.65
CA GLU A 184 -2.96 26.10 6.76
C GLU A 184 -1.56 25.56 6.44
N LEU A 185 -1.36 25.11 5.19
CA LEU A 185 -0.06 24.63 4.71
C LEU A 185 0.99 25.75 4.67
N LEU A 186 0.62 26.94 4.18
CA LEU A 186 1.51 28.10 4.15
C LEU A 186 1.87 28.57 5.57
N GLN A 187 0.91 28.56 6.49
CA GLN A 187 1.12 28.93 7.89
C GLN A 187 2.13 28.02 8.62
N THR A 188 2.40 26.80 8.11
CA THR A 188 3.45 25.94 8.68
C THR A 188 4.86 26.51 8.52
N GLY A 189 5.08 27.44 7.60
CA GLY A 189 6.40 28.00 7.26
C GLY A 189 7.39 26.98 6.67
N LYS A 190 6.93 25.80 6.27
CA LYS A 190 7.77 24.72 5.73
C LYS A 190 7.79 24.65 4.20
N LEU A 191 6.90 25.38 3.55
CA LEU A 191 6.87 25.56 2.11
C LEU A 191 7.56 26.88 1.82
N LYS A 192 8.62 26.83 0.99
CA LYS A 192 9.35 28.00 0.51
C LYS A 192 8.87 28.36 -0.88
#